data_AF-A0A1F2QWU5-F1
#
_entry.id   AF-A0A1F2QWU5-F1
#
_cell.length_a   1.000
_cell.length_b   1.000
_cell.length_c   1.000
_cell.angle_alpha   90.00
_cell.angle_beta   90.00
_cell.angle_gamma   90.00
#
_symmetry.space_group_name_H-M   'P 1'
#
loop_
_entity.id
_entity.type
_entity.pdbx_description
1 polymer ?
#
loop_
_entity_poly.entity_id
_entity_poly.type
_entity_poly.pdbx_seq_one_letter_code
_entity_poly.pdbx_strand_id
1 'polypeptide(L)'
;MIEEYEHPGRFDRRAHYADFVEHVHGRAPGEPRFEKAVQKLMGKDYSIHFHAWIDDDFREIIAYTRSAWGLDWEPAVFYGGAFYRKEPAVVLRRPG
;
A
#
# COMPACT_ATOMS: atom_id res chain seq x y z
N MET A 1 4.53 -3.31 -4.70
CA MET A 1 3.09 -3.55 -4.49
C MET A 1 2.54 -4.61 -5.45
N ILE A 2 2.63 -4.42 -6.77
CA ILE A 2 2.25 -5.46 -7.74
C ILE A 2 3.15 -6.69 -7.59
N GLU A 3 4.46 -6.51 -7.46
CA GLU A 3 5.38 -7.63 -7.22
C GLU A 3 5.07 -8.40 -5.92
N GLU A 4 4.66 -7.69 -4.86
CA GLU A 4 4.22 -8.31 -3.60
C GLU A 4 2.91 -9.10 -3.76
N TYR A 5 2.00 -8.59 -4.59
CA TYR A 5 0.77 -9.27 -4.96
C TYR A 5 1.03 -10.53 -5.80
N GLU A 6 1.90 -10.45 -6.81
CA GLU A 6 2.21 -11.57 -7.72
C GLU A 6 3.10 -12.63 -7.06
N HIS A 7 3.97 -12.20 -6.13
CA HIS A 7 4.97 -13.05 -5.50
C HIS A 7 5.00 -12.91 -3.98
N PRO A 8 3.88 -13.18 -3.28
CA PRO A 8 3.78 -12.94 -1.84
C PRO A 8 4.81 -13.74 -1.02
N GLY A 9 5.25 -14.90 -1.52
CA GLY A 9 6.27 -15.72 -0.87
C GLY A 9 7.70 -15.16 -0.93
N ARG A 10 7.96 -14.10 -1.72
CA ARG A 10 9.27 -13.41 -1.76
C ARG A 10 9.41 -12.34 -0.69
N PHE A 11 8.31 -11.97 -0.03
CA PHE A 11 8.28 -10.90 0.96
C PHE A 11 8.13 -11.48 2.35
N ASP A 12 8.98 -11.02 3.28
CA ASP A 12 8.80 -11.33 4.69
C ASP A 12 7.68 -10.46 5.26
N ARG A 13 6.48 -11.03 5.26
CA ARG A 13 5.27 -10.39 5.75
C ARG A 13 5.40 -9.91 7.20
N ARG A 14 6.12 -10.64 8.05
CA ARG A 14 6.33 -10.23 9.45
C ARG A 14 7.24 -9.01 9.49
N ALA A 15 8.35 -9.04 8.75
CA ALA A 15 9.28 -7.90 8.67
C ALA A 15 8.56 -6.63 8.21
N HIS A 16 7.67 -6.73 7.23
CA HIS A 16 6.87 -5.59 6.75
C HIS A 16 6.05 -4.91 7.87
N TYR A 17 5.35 -5.69 8.69
CA TYR A 17 4.59 -5.14 9.81
C TYR A 17 5.48 -4.69 10.97
N ALA A 18 6.64 -5.31 11.17
CA ALA A 18 7.63 -4.88 12.16
C ALA A 18 8.17 -3.48 11.82
N ASP A 19 8.55 -3.26 10.56
CA ASP A 19 9.00 -1.95 10.07
C ASP A 19 7.92 -0.88 10.27
N PHE A 20 6.67 -1.21 9.98
CA PHE A 20 5.55 -0.30 10.20
C PHE A 20 5.36 0.04 11.69
N VAL A 21 5.46 -0.95 12.59
CA VAL A 21 5.35 -0.73 14.03
C VAL A 21 6.49 0.15 14.54
N GLU A 22 7.70 -0.06 14.05
CA GLU A 22 8.85 0.75 14.41
C GLU A 22 8.68 2.20 13.96
N HIS A 23 8.43 2.41 12.67
CA HIS A 23 8.53 3.74 12.09
C HIS A 23 7.23 4.55 12.13
N VAL A 24 6.06 3.89 12.14
CA VAL A 24 4.74 4.58 12.19
C VAL A 24 4.20 4.64 13.60
N HIS A 25 4.23 3.53 14.32
CA HIS A 25 3.76 3.52 15.71
C HIS A 25 4.82 4.03 16.70
N GLY A 26 6.07 4.23 16.26
CA GLY A 26 7.15 4.76 17.08
C GLY A 26 7.57 3.81 18.20
N ARG A 27 7.49 2.49 17.97
CA ARG A 27 7.82 1.46 18.98
C ARG A 27 9.09 0.74 18.59
N ALA A 28 10.15 0.88 19.37
CA ALA A 28 11.41 0.23 19.08
C ALA A 28 11.29 -1.31 19.20
N PRO A 29 12.04 -2.06 18.38
CA PRO A 29 12.25 -3.49 18.61
C PRO A 29 12.73 -3.76 20.05
N GLY A 30 12.10 -4.71 20.73
CA GLY A 30 12.42 -5.06 22.13
C GLY A 30 11.52 -4.40 23.19
N GLU A 31 10.66 -3.44 22.82
CA GLU A 31 9.65 -2.93 23.74
C GLU A 31 8.62 -4.01 24.14
N PRO A 32 8.09 -4.01 25.38
CA PRO A 32 7.12 -5.03 25.86
C PRO A 32 5.85 -5.18 25.02
N ARG A 33 5.55 -4.22 24.14
CA ARG A 33 4.34 -4.20 23.30
C ARG A 33 4.63 -4.29 21.80
N PHE A 34 5.89 -4.38 21.38
CA PHE A 34 6.28 -4.42 19.97
C PHE A 34 5.65 -5.63 19.27
N GLU A 35 5.94 -6.84 19.76
CA GLU A 35 5.43 -8.09 19.17
C GLU A 35 3.90 -8.16 19.17
N LYS A 36 3.26 -7.69 20.24
CA LYS A 36 1.80 -7.64 20.31
C LYS A 36 1.22 -6.72 19.24
N ALA A 37 1.89 -5.61 18.92
CA ALA A 37 1.48 -4.71 17.85
C ALA A 37 1.67 -5.33 16.47
N VAL A 38 2.81 -6.00 16.22
CA VAL A 38 3.09 -6.72 14.97
C VAL A 38 2.03 -7.79 14.71
N GLN A 39 1.75 -8.65 15.70
CA GLN A 39 0.74 -9.70 15.58
C GLN A 39 -0.66 -9.14 15.35
N LYS A 40 -1.00 -8.01 16.00
CA LYS A 40 -2.28 -7.33 15.77
C LYS A 40 -2.41 -6.83 14.33
N LEU A 41 -1.33 -6.34 13.71
CA LEU A 41 -1.37 -5.91 12.30
C LEU A 41 -1.45 -7.11 11.36
N MET A 42 -0.68 -8.17 11.61
CA MET A 42 -0.75 -9.43 10.85
C MET A 42 -2.17 -10.01 10.82
N GLY A 43 -2.88 -9.98 11.95
CA GLY A 43 -4.24 -10.51 12.07
C GLY A 43 -5.33 -9.68 11.38
N LYS A 44 -5.04 -8.45 10.92
CA LYS A 44 -6.01 -7.62 10.18
C LYS A 44 -6.07 -7.91 8.69
N ASP A 45 -5.11 -8.66 8.17
CA ASP A 45 -5.00 -9.01 6.76
C ASP A 45 -5.03 -7.81 5.79
N TYR A 46 -4.52 -6.65 6.24
CA TYR A 46 -4.36 -5.48 5.39
C TYR A 46 -3.00 -5.48 4.69
N SER A 47 -2.99 -5.05 3.42
CA SER A 47 -1.77 -4.55 2.78
C SER A 47 -1.44 -3.19 3.40
N ILE A 48 -0.35 -3.12 4.15
CA ILE A 48 0.09 -1.90 4.82
C ILE A 48 1.41 -1.52 4.18
N HIS A 49 1.55 -0.29 3.72
CA HIS A 49 2.80 0.23 3.17
C HIS A 49 3.25 1.43 3.99
N PHE A 50 4.52 1.43 4.43
CA PHE A 50 5.14 2.54 5.15
C PHE A 50 5.74 3.62 4.21
N HIS A 51 5.67 3.41 2.90
CA HIS A 51 6.12 4.39 1.91
C HIS A 51 4.94 5.25 1.45
N ALA A 52 5.18 6.53 1.22
CA ALA A 52 4.19 7.42 0.61
C ALA A 52 3.90 6.94 -0.81
N TRP A 53 2.64 6.74 -1.13
CA TRP A 53 2.23 6.46 -2.50
C TRP A 53 2.42 7.72 -3.32
N ILE A 54 3.09 7.58 -4.45
CA ILE A 54 3.31 8.64 -5.42
C ILE A 54 2.46 8.39 -6.66
N ASP A 55 2.36 9.41 -7.51
CA ASP A 55 1.56 9.40 -8.74
C ASP A 55 1.87 8.18 -9.63
N ASP A 56 3.14 7.76 -9.67
CA ASP A 56 3.58 6.63 -10.49
C ASP A 56 3.11 5.28 -9.94
N ASP A 57 2.99 5.11 -8.61
CA ASP A 57 2.42 3.89 -8.02
C ASP A 57 0.98 3.70 -8.48
N PHE A 58 0.18 4.78 -8.48
CA PHE A 58 -1.20 4.74 -8.95
C PHE A 58 -1.30 4.40 -10.43
N ARG A 59 -0.42 4.96 -11.26
CA ARG A 59 -0.37 4.65 -12.70
C ARG A 59 -0.03 3.18 -12.94
N GLU A 60 0.94 2.65 -12.20
CA GLU A 60 1.36 1.26 -12.28
C GLU A 60 0.21 0.31 -11.96
N ILE A 61 -0.52 0.55 -10.87
CA ILE A 61 -1.68 -0.26 -10.45
C ILE A 61 -2.79 -0.22 -11.50
N ILE A 62 -3.10 0.96 -12.04
CA ILE A 62 -4.15 1.11 -13.07
C ILE A 62 -3.74 0.39 -14.35
N ALA A 63 -2.48 0.51 -14.77
CA ALA A 63 -1.96 -0.17 -15.95
C ALA A 63 -2.00 -1.70 -15.78
N TYR A 64 -1.54 -2.20 -14.63
CA TYR A 64 -1.57 -3.62 -14.30
C TYR A 64 -2.98 -4.19 -14.26
N THR A 65 -3.91 -3.51 -13.58
CA THR A 65 -5.30 -4.01 -13.48
C THR A 65 -6.04 -4.01 -14.82
N ARG A 66 -5.71 -3.08 -15.73
CA ARG A 66 -6.18 -3.11 -17.12
C ARG A 66 -5.63 -4.32 -17.87
N SER A 67 -4.32 -4.56 -17.81
CA SER A 67 -3.67 -5.61 -18.61
C SER A 67 -3.94 -7.01 -18.07
N ALA A 68 -3.82 -7.21 -16.76
CA ALA A 68 -3.93 -8.51 -16.12
C ALA A 68 -5.39 -8.95 -15.93
N TRP A 69 -6.30 -8.01 -15.65
CA TRP A 69 -7.68 -8.33 -15.27
C TRP A 69 -8.72 -7.80 -16.27
N GLY A 70 -8.30 -7.17 -17.36
CA GLY A 70 -9.20 -6.61 -18.38
C GLY A 70 -10.12 -5.52 -17.84
N LEU A 71 -9.73 -4.85 -16.76
CA LEU A 71 -10.54 -3.81 -16.14
C LEU A 71 -10.36 -2.50 -16.87
N ASP A 72 -11.35 -2.13 -17.68
CA ASP A 72 -11.31 -0.88 -18.44
C ASP A 72 -11.70 0.31 -17.55
N TRP A 73 -10.81 0.71 -16.64
CA TRP A 73 -11.03 1.89 -15.80
C TRP A 73 -10.77 3.16 -16.60
N GLU A 74 -11.56 4.21 -16.38
CA GLU A 74 -11.24 5.58 -16.79
C GLU A 74 -10.99 6.45 -15.56
N PRO A 75 -9.95 7.30 -15.54
CA PRO A 75 -9.78 8.28 -14.48
C PRO A 75 -10.89 9.34 -14.57
N ALA A 76 -11.76 9.38 -13.56
CA ALA A 76 -12.73 10.45 -13.37
C ALA A 76 -12.09 11.65 -12.66
N VAL A 77 -11.14 11.38 -11.76
CA VAL A 77 -10.38 12.38 -11.02
C VAL A 77 -8.97 11.86 -10.82
N PHE A 78 -7.97 12.71 -11.05
CA PHE A 78 -6.59 12.47 -10.62
C PHE A 78 -6.06 13.72 -9.93
N TYR A 79 -5.83 13.62 -8.63
CA TYR A 79 -5.15 14.62 -7.84
C TYR A 79 -3.77 14.08 -7.50
N GLY A 80 -2.75 14.54 -8.22
CA GLY A 80 -1.37 14.20 -7.90
C GLY A 80 -0.92 14.74 -6.55
N GLY A 81 0.17 14.18 -6.04
CA GLY A 81 0.87 14.74 -4.89
C GLY A 81 1.28 16.19 -5.17
N ALA A 82 0.97 17.10 -4.25
CA ALA A 82 1.35 18.51 -4.37
C ALA A 82 1.95 19.00 -3.04
N PHE A 83 2.73 20.08 -3.09
CA PHE A 83 3.39 20.64 -1.90
C PHE A 83 2.42 20.89 -0.71
N TYR A 84 1.16 21.25 -1.00
CA TYR A 84 0.10 21.47 -0.01
C TYR A 84 -0.86 20.28 0.15
N ARG A 85 -0.70 19.21 -0.62
CA ARG A 85 -1.55 18.00 -0.62
C ARG A 85 -0.67 16.78 -0.46
N LYS A 86 -0.56 16.31 0.78
CA LYS A 86 0.34 15.23 1.17
C LYS A 86 -0.09 13.85 0.66
N GLU A 87 -1.28 13.74 0.07
CA GLU A 87 -1.87 12.48 -0.37
C GLU A 87 -2.39 12.62 -1.81
N PRO A 88 -1.93 11.78 -2.75
CA PRO A 88 -2.56 11.69 -4.06
C PRO A 88 -3.93 11.01 -3.92
N ALA A 89 -4.87 11.35 -4.80
CA ALA A 89 -6.16 10.70 -4.86
C ALA A 89 -6.57 10.44 -6.30
N VAL A 90 -7.03 9.22 -6.57
CA VAL A 90 -7.58 8.82 -7.86
C VAL A 90 -9.00 8.30 -7.69
N VAL A 91 -9.90 8.75 -8.56
CA VAL A 91 -11.25 8.17 -8.69
C VAL A 91 -11.33 7.55 -10.08
N LEU A 92 -11.66 6.27 -10.12
CA LEU A 92 -11.83 5.50 -11.35
C LEU A 92 -13.31 5.21 -11.57
N ARG A 93 -13.73 5.23 -12.83
CA ARG A 93 -15.06 4.80 -13.26
C ARG A 93 -14.94 3.69 -14.29
N ARG A 94 -15.97 2.84 -14.42
CA ARG A 94 -16.11 1.99 -15.61
C ARG A 94 -16.81 2.79 -16.72
N PRO A 95 -16.40 2.67 -17.98
CA PRO A 95 -17.18 3.17 -19.10
C PRO A 95 -18.54 2.45 -19.12
N GLY A 96 -19.58 3.22 -19.47
CA GLY A 96 -20.95 2.74 -19.59
C GLY A 96 -21.23 2.06 -20.92
#